data_AF-A0A674AVZ5-F1
#
_entry.id   AF-A0A674AVZ5-F1
#
_cell.length_a   1.000
_cell.length_b   1.000
_cell.length_c   1.000
_cell.angle_alpha   90.00
_cell.angle_beta   90.00
_cell.angle_gamma   90.00
#
_symmetry.space_group_name_H-M   'P 1'
#
loop_
_entity.id
_entity.type
_entity.pdbx_description
1 polymer ?
#
loop_
_entity_poly.entity_id
_entity_poly.type
_entity_poly.pdbx_seq_one_letter_code
_entity_poly.pdbx_strand_id
1 'polypeptide(L)'
;MDSTALIYKVLCAHNGSFELGELRANISTIEDDLESVLGNQEMFTRAVSKGNKLIVAQTKMRLCRAKGCTGCSNLHLCKFYLYGTCPSNERQGCRLCHELTSEHNIRVLREHHLEELDRKELCTLLLQNDNALLPPVCAS
;
A
#
# COMPACT_ATOMS: atom_id res chain seq x y z
N MET A 1 -8.77 -6.55 -14.51
CA MET A 1 -7.90 -5.96 -13.49
C MET A 1 -6.72 -5.35 -14.23
N ASP A 2 -6.38 -4.09 -13.95
CA ASP A 2 -5.17 -3.48 -14.50
C ASP A 2 -3.93 -4.27 -14.04
N SER A 3 -2.94 -4.46 -14.93
CA SER A 3 -1.74 -5.26 -14.65
C SER A 3 -1.00 -4.74 -13.42
N THR A 4 -0.95 -3.42 -13.26
CA THR A 4 -0.37 -2.75 -12.10
C THR A 4 -1.06 -3.14 -10.79
N ALA A 5 -2.40 -3.05 -10.75
CA ALA A 5 -3.19 -3.41 -9.57
C ALA A 5 -2.99 -4.88 -9.20
N LEU A 6 -2.88 -5.77 -10.20
CA LEU A 6 -2.62 -7.20 -9.98
C LEU A 6 -1.24 -7.43 -9.35
N ILE A 7 -0.21 -6.75 -9.85
CA ILE A 7 1.14 -6.84 -9.27
C ILE A 7 1.12 -6.34 -7.82
N TYR A 8 0.51 -5.18 -7.54
CA TYR A 8 0.37 -4.72 -6.14
C TYR A 8 -0.34 -5.74 -5.26
N LYS A 9 -1.42 -6.35 -5.76
CA LYS A 9 -2.19 -7.35 -5.02
C LYS A 9 -1.32 -8.55 -4.63
N VAL A 10 -0.58 -9.10 -5.59
CA VAL A 10 0.35 -10.22 -5.33
C VAL A 10 1.44 -9.79 -4.35
N LEU A 11 2.13 -8.67 -4.61
CA LEU A 11 3.21 -8.21 -3.73
C LEU A 11 2.72 -7.97 -2.30
N CYS A 12 1.59 -7.30 -2.11
CA CYS A 12 1.08 -6.98 -0.77
C CYS A 12 0.51 -8.20 -0.03
N ALA A 13 -0.04 -9.19 -0.75
CA ALA A 13 -0.37 -10.50 -0.18
C ALA A 13 0.89 -11.23 0.33
N HIS A 14 2.04 -10.97 -0.29
CA HIS A 14 3.36 -11.49 0.10
C HIS A 14 4.19 -10.46 0.88
N ASN A 15 3.58 -9.73 1.82
CA ASN A 15 4.27 -8.78 2.71
C ASN A 15 4.99 -7.62 1.98
N GLY A 16 4.45 -7.19 0.84
CA GLY A 16 4.91 -6.03 0.07
C GLY A 16 6.12 -6.30 -0.83
N SER A 17 6.61 -7.54 -0.89
CA SER A 17 7.70 -7.92 -1.79
C SER A 17 7.63 -9.38 -2.20
N PHE A 18 7.99 -9.70 -3.43
CA PHE A 18 7.95 -11.08 -3.90
C PHE A 18 9.08 -11.38 -4.88
N GLU A 19 9.44 -12.66 -5.00
CA GLU A 19 10.50 -13.08 -5.92
C GLU A 19 10.05 -12.91 -7.37
N LEU A 20 10.91 -12.36 -8.22
CA LEU A 20 10.58 -12.07 -9.61
C LEU A 20 10.21 -13.33 -10.41
N GLY A 21 10.88 -14.46 -10.14
CA GLY A 21 10.56 -15.74 -10.78
C GLY A 21 9.16 -16.24 -10.41
N GLU A 22 8.84 -16.22 -9.12
CA GLU A 22 7.52 -16.61 -8.59
C GLU A 22 6.43 -15.63 -9.02
N LEU A 23 6.71 -14.33 -9.03
CA LEU A 23 5.78 -13.29 -9.49
C LEU A 23 5.37 -13.54 -10.95
N ARG A 24 6.33 -13.86 -11.83
CA ARG A 24 6.06 -14.25 -13.22
C ARG A 24 5.20 -15.50 -13.32
N ALA A 25 5.44 -16.51 -12.48
CA ALA A 25 4.64 -17.73 -12.47
C ALA A 25 3.20 -17.50 -11.98
N ASN A 26 2.99 -16.53 -11.08
CA ASN A 26 1.66 -16.21 -10.53
C ASN A 26 0.83 -15.27 -11.41
N ILE A 27 1.46 -14.57 -12.36
CA ILE A 27 0.79 -13.57 -13.21
C ILE A 27 0.74 -14.09 -14.65
N SER A 28 -0.45 -14.43 -15.15
CA SER A 28 -0.66 -14.87 -16.55
C SER A 28 -0.63 -13.74 -17.59
N THR A 29 -0.07 -12.57 -17.26
CA THR A 29 0.01 -11.44 -18.21
C THR A 29 0.98 -11.77 -19.33
N ILE A 30 0.73 -11.23 -20.52
CA ILE A 30 1.70 -11.24 -21.63
C ILE A 30 3.01 -10.68 -21.06
N GLU A 31 4.09 -11.46 -21.09
CA GLU A 31 5.36 -11.14 -20.40
C GLU A 31 5.90 -9.73 -20.74
N ASP A 32 5.62 -9.25 -21.95
CA ASP A 32 5.99 -7.92 -22.43
C ASP A 32 5.36 -6.79 -21.61
N ASP A 33 4.15 -6.98 -21.07
CA ASP A 33 3.48 -5.99 -20.24
C ASP A 33 4.07 -5.95 -18.82
N LEU A 34 4.49 -7.10 -18.29
CA LEU A 34 5.02 -7.20 -16.94
C LEU A 34 6.34 -6.43 -16.77
N GLU A 35 7.32 -6.65 -17.65
CA GLU A 35 8.61 -5.94 -17.52
C GLU A 35 8.48 -4.43 -17.76
N SER A 36 7.55 -4.02 -18.63
CA SER A 36 7.21 -2.61 -18.84
C SER A 36 6.67 -1.97 -17.55
N VAL A 37 5.68 -2.62 -16.91
CA VAL A 37 5.09 -2.15 -15.66
C VAL A 37 6.12 -2.15 -14.52
N LEU A 38 6.91 -3.22 -14.38
CA LEU A 38 8.01 -3.32 -13.40
C LEU A 38 9.18 -2.36 -13.68
N GLY A 39 9.20 -1.70 -14.83
CA GLY A 39 10.13 -0.62 -15.16
C GLY A 39 9.83 0.68 -14.42
N ASN A 40 8.60 0.85 -13.90
CA ASN A 40 8.22 2.06 -13.16
C ASN A 40 8.78 2.04 -11.73
N GLN A 41 9.90 2.74 -11.53
CA GLN A 41 10.60 2.85 -10.25
C GLN A 41 9.85 3.62 -9.17
N GLU A 42 8.76 4.33 -9.51
CA GLU A 42 7.92 4.98 -8.50
C GLU A 42 6.94 4.01 -7.84
N MET A 43 6.71 2.86 -8.48
CA MET A 43 5.72 1.85 -8.10
C MET A 43 6.39 0.55 -7.66
N PHE A 44 7.51 0.19 -8.30
CA PHE A 44 8.21 -1.06 -8.06
C PHE A 44 9.72 -0.84 -8.03
N THR A 45 10.37 -1.32 -6.96
CA THR A 45 11.84 -1.34 -6.87
C THR A 45 12.35 -2.77 -6.93
N ARG A 46 13.45 -2.98 -7.65
CA ARG A 46 14.15 -4.27 -7.71
C ARG A 46 15.19 -4.34 -6.60
N ALA A 47 15.21 -5.46 -5.87
CA ALA A 47 16.16 -5.73 -4.81
C ALA A 47 16.76 -7.13 -4.95
N VAL A 48 17.85 -7.40 -4.24
CA VAL A 48 18.45 -8.74 -4.14
C VAL A 48 18.56 -9.13 -2.68
N SER A 49 18.04 -10.30 -2.33
CA SER A 49 18.15 -10.86 -0.99
C SER A 49 18.59 -12.32 -1.09
N LYS A 50 19.72 -12.66 -0.45
CA LYS A 50 20.30 -14.02 -0.45
C LYS A 50 20.46 -14.63 -1.85
N GLY A 51 20.73 -13.80 -2.87
CA GLY A 51 20.87 -14.22 -4.26
C GLY A 51 19.58 -14.20 -5.09
N ASN A 52 18.41 -14.04 -4.45
CA ASN A 52 17.12 -14.00 -5.15
C ASN A 52 16.77 -12.57 -5.55
N LYS A 53 16.24 -12.40 -6.77
CA LYS A 53 15.76 -11.11 -7.27
C LYS A 53 14.33 -10.88 -6.76
N LEU A 54 14.15 -9.82 -6.00
CA LEU A 54 12.86 -9.42 -5.43
C LEU A 54 12.33 -8.19 -6.14
N ILE A 55 11.00 -8.12 -6.25
CA ILE A 55 10.25 -6.91 -6.56
C ILE A 55 9.63 -6.43 -5.26
N VAL A 56 9.82 -5.15 -4.93
CA VAL A 56 9.27 -4.49 -3.74
C VAL A 56 8.25 -3.46 -4.19
N ALA A 57 7.06 -3.49 -3.58
CA ALA A 57 6.01 -2.53 -3.85
C ALA A 57 6.33 -1.16 -3.23
N GLN A 58 6.10 -0.11 -3.98
CA GLN A 58 6.29 1.28 -3.56
C GLN A 58 5.06 2.10 -3.89
N THR A 59 4.88 3.22 -3.21
CA THR A 59 3.84 4.17 -3.56
C THR A 59 4.20 5.56 -3.04
N LYS A 60 3.67 6.60 -3.68
CA LYS A 60 3.70 7.98 -3.16
C LYS A 60 2.55 8.29 -2.20
N MET A 61 1.54 7.42 -2.11
CA MET A 61 0.40 7.58 -1.20
C MET A 61 0.85 7.46 0.27
N ARG A 62 0.36 8.34 1.14
CA ARG A 62 0.63 8.38 2.59
C ARG A 62 -0.69 8.45 3.38
N LEU A 63 -0.62 8.42 4.72
CA LEU A 63 -1.74 8.87 5.52
C LEU A 63 -1.78 10.40 5.61
N CYS A 64 -2.95 10.99 5.36
CA CYS A 64 -3.16 12.41 5.58
C CYS A 64 -3.12 12.75 7.07
N ARG A 65 -2.49 13.87 7.42
CA ARG A 65 -2.35 14.35 8.82
C ARG A 65 -3.02 15.69 9.06
N ALA A 66 -3.57 16.30 8.01
CA ALA A 66 -4.24 17.59 8.12
C ALA A 66 -5.63 17.42 8.78
N LYS A 67 -5.95 18.33 9.69
CA LYS A 67 -7.28 18.42 10.29
C LYS A 67 -8.21 19.16 9.32
N GLY A 68 -9.39 18.59 9.03
CA GLY A 68 -10.35 19.20 8.12
C GLY A 68 -9.88 19.25 6.66
N CYS A 69 -9.08 18.28 6.22
CA CYS A 69 -8.56 18.23 4.85
C CYS A 69 -9.69 18.02 3.82
N THR A 70 -9.69 18.82 2.76
CA THR A 70 -10.63 18.71 1.63
C THR A 70 -9.84 18.48 0.33
N GLY A 71 -9.69 17.21 -0.08
CA GLY A 71 -9.22 16.86 -1.43
C GLY A 71 -7.72 16.70 -1.63
N CYS A 72 -6.99 16.07 -0.71
CA CYS A 72 -5.60 15.65 -0.96
C CYS A 72 -5.51 14.30 -1.71
N SER A 73 -4.29 13.85 -2.04
CA SER A 73 -4.02 12.53 -2.65
C SER A 73 -3.52 11.50 -1.63
N ASN A 74 -3.96 11.62 -0.36
CA ASN A 74 -3.53 10.74 0.74
C ASN A 74 -4.74 10.18 1.48
N LEU A 75 -4.59 8.99 2.05
CA LEU A 75 -5.69 8.33 2.74
C LEU A 75 -6.11 9.07 4.01
N HIS A 76 -7.41 9.29 4.13
CA HIS A 76 -8.04 9.81 5.34
C HIS A 76 -8.46 8.61 6.20
N LEU A 77 -7.55 8.17 7.08
CA LEU A 77 -7.79 7.01 7.95
C LEU A 77 -7.19 7.19 9.34
N CYS A 78 -7.79 6.53 10.32
CA CYS A 78 -7.17 6.30 11.60
C CYS A 78 -5.97 5.37 11.45
N LYS A 79 -4.77 5.80 11.87
CA LYS A 79 -3.58 4.95 11.84
C LYS A 79 -3.75 3.66 12.65
N PHE A 80 -4.44 3.72 13.78
CA PHE A 80 -4.67 2.54 14.62
C PHE A 80 -5.71 1.59 14.01
N TYR A 81 -6.67 2.10 13.21
CA TYR A 81 -7.53 1.25 12.41
C TYR A 81 -6.71 0.52 11.35
N LEU A 82 -5.83 1.24 10.64
CA LEU A 82 -4.92 0.66 9.66
C LEU A 82 -4.12 -0.50 10.28
N TYR A 83 -3.54 -0.30 11.47
CA TYR A 83 -2.84 -1.35 12.22
C TYR A 83 -3.76 -2.45 12.78
N GLY A 84 -5.05 -2.20 12.92
CA GLY A 84 -6.01 -3.13 13.53
C GLY A 84 -5.97 -3.13 15.06
N THR A 85 -5.49 -2.02 15.65
CA THR A 85 -5.31 -1.84 17.09
C THR A 85 -6.10 -0.66 17.65
N CYS A 86 -7.03 -0.08 16.88
CA CYS A 86 -7.83 1.05 17.34
C CYS A 86 -8.71 0.64 18.54
N PRO A 87 -8.57 1.30 19.71
CA PRO A 87 -9.33 0.94 20.90
C PRO A 87 -10.79 1.42 20.85
N SER A 88 -11.10 2.37 19.97
CA SER A 88 -12.45 2.85 19.73
C SER A 88 -13.27 1.73 19.08
N ASN A 89 -13.94 0.94 19.91
CA ASN A 89 -15.02 0.07 19.47
C ASN A 89 -16.22 0.91 18.98
N GLU A 90 -17.19 0.25 18.35
CA GLU A 90 -18.43 0.84 17.80
C GLU A 90 -19.18 1.76 18.79
N ARG A 91 -18.92 1.66 20.10
CA ARG A 91 -19.65 2.38 21.16
C ARG A 91 -19.10 3.77 21.48
N GLN A 92 -17.80 4.02 21.28
CA GLN A 92 -17.18 5.30 21.65
C GLN A 92 -16.86 6.20 20.46
N GLY A 93 -16.90 5.67 19.23
CA GLY A 93 -16.66 6.39 17.99
C GLY A 93 -15.22 6.90 17.85
N CYS A 94 -14.48 6.43 16.85
CA CYS A 94 -13.19 7.06 16.55
C CYS A 94 -13.42 8.44 15.94
N ARG A 95 -12.63 9.44 16.34
CA ARG A 95 -12.66 10.78 15.71
C ARG A 95 -12.04 10.81 14.32
N LEU A 96 -11.36 9.73 13.93
CA LEU A 96 -10.71 9.55 12.64
C LEU A 96 -11.48 8.51 11.81
N CYS A 97 -11.45 8.64 10.50
CA CYS A 97 -12.17 7.76 9.59
C CYS A 97 -11.67 6.30 9.65
N HIS A 98 -12.58 5.34 9.71
CA HIS A 98 -12.30 3.90 9.63
C HIS A 98 -12.81 3.30 8.30
N GLU A 99 -13.26 4.14 7.37
CA GLU A 99 -13.92 3.69 6.14
C GLU A 99 -12.97 3.82 4.93
N LEU A 100 -12.44 2.68 4.49
CA LEU A 100 -11.67 2.59 3.25
C LEU A 100 -12.54 2.93 2.03
N THR A 101 -13.84 2.64 2.11
CA THR A 101 -14.82 2.83 1.05
C THR A 101 -15.45 4.23 1.02
N SER A 102 -14.94 5.19 1.81
CA SER A 102 -15.40 6.58 1.69
C SER A 102 -15.07 7.11 0.30
N GLU A 103 -15.90 8.02 -0.23
CA GLU A 103 -15.74 8.56 -1.60
C GLU A 103 -14.30 9.04 -1.86
N HIS A 104 -13.74 9.81 -0.91
CA HIS A 104 -12.39 10.29 -0.98
C HIS A 104 -11.34 9.17 -1.04
N ASN A 105 -11.43 8.18 -0.15
CA ASN A 105 -10.45 7.11 -0.07
C ASN A 105 -10.51 6.20 -1.31
N ILE A 106 -11.70 5.88 -1.83
CA ILE A 106 -11.85 5.12 -3.09
C ILE A 106 -11.18 5.86 -4.23
N ARG A 107 -11.38 7.18 -4.33
CA ARG A 107 -10.76 8.00 -5.38
C ARG A 107 -9.24 7.94 -5.28
N VAL A 108 -8.68 8.19 -4.09
CA VAL A 108 -7.23 8.14 -3.85
C VAL A 108 -6.66 6.75 -4.14
N LEU A 109 -7.34 5.68 -3.72
CA LEU A 109 -6.89 4.31 -3.98
C LEU A 109 -6.82 4.02 -5.49
N ARG A 110 -7.84 4.42 -6.25
CA ARG A 110 -7.86 4.27 -7.72
C ARG A 110 -6.78 5.08 -8.42
N GLU A 111 -6.54 6.33 -7.97
CA GLU A 111 -5.45 7.17 -8.48
C GLU A 111 -4.07 6.50 -8.34
N HIS A 112 -3.93 5.57 -7.39
CA HIS A 112 -2.69 4.84 -7.12
C HIS A 112 -2.70 3.36 -7.53
N HIS A 113 -3.78 2.86 -8.15
CA HIS A 113 -3.96 1.44 -8.52
C HIS A 113 -4.01 0.47 -7.31
N LEU A 114 -4.57 0.91 -6.19
CA LEU A 114 -4.57 0.20 -4.90
C LEU A 114 -5.97 -0.16 -4.38
N GLU A 115 -7.03 0.03 -5.19
CA GLU A 115 -8.43 -0.17 -4.78
C GLU A 115 -8.79 -1.63 -4.43
N GLU A 116 -8.01 -2.59 -4.93
CA GLU A 116 -8.19 -4.02 -4.66
C GLU A 116 -7.46 -4.49 -3.40
N LEU A 117 -6.69 -3.61 -2.75
CA LEU A 117 -5.96 -3.94 -1.53
C LEU A 117 -6.89 -3.85 -0.31
N ASP A 118 -6.84 -4.88 0.52
CA ASP A 118 -7.51 -4.87 1.80
C ASP A 118 -6.73 -4.03 2.84
N ARG A 119 -7.31 -3.89 4.03
CA ARG A 119 -6.71 -3.12 5.13
C ARG A 119 -5.30 -3.60 5.50
N LYS A 120 -5.04 -4.90 5.54
CA LYS A 120 -3.74 -5.48 5.96
C LYS A 120 -2.69 -5.28 4.86
N GLU A 121 -3.09 -5.45 3.60
CA GLU A 121 -2.25 -5.21 2.43
C GLU A 121 -1.87 -3.71 2.35
N LEU A 122 -2.84 -2.80 2.51
CA LEU A 122 -2.58 -1.36 2.58
C LEU A 122 -1.69 -1.00 3.77
N CYS A 123 -1.89 -1.63 4.93
CA CYS A 123 -1.03 -1.42 6.09
C CYS A 123 0.42 -1.82 5.80
N THR A 124 0.63 -2.95 5.14
CA THR A 124 1.94 -3.44 4.72
C THR A 124 2.61 -2.44 3.78
N LEU A 125 1.91 -2.06 2.71
CA LEU A 125 2.42 -1.12 1.71
C LEU A 125 2.78 0.24 2.34
N LEU A 126 1.88 0.79 3.16
CA LEU A 126 2.10 2.09 3.79
C LEU A 126 3.22 2.06 4.82
N LEU A 127 3.39 0.98 5.60
CA LEU A 127 4.52 0.87 6.54
C LEU A 127 5.87 0.89 5.83
N GLN A 128 5.95 0.38 4.61
CA GLN A 128 7.17 0.39 3.79
C GLN A 128 7.45 1.77 3.16
N ASN A 129 6.44 2.65 3.09
CA ASN A 129 6.51 3.88 2.30
C ASN A 129 6.30 5.17 3.13
N ASP A 130 5.62 5.13 4.28
CA ASP A 130 5.31 6.29 5.15
C ASP A 130 6.04 6.18 6.49
N ASN A 131 7.19 6.85 6.59
CA ASN A 131 8.03 6.81 7.79
C ASN A 131 7.35 7.29 9.08
N ALA A 132 6.26 8.07 9.03
CA ALA A 132 5.59 8.44 10.28
C ALA A 132 4.58 7.41 10.78
N LEU A 133 4.38 6.33 10.03
CA LEU A 133 3.72 5.14 10.54
C LEU A 133 4.69 4.26 11.34
N LEU A 134 5.99 4.56 11.28
CA LEU A 134 7.00 3.85 12.06
C LEU A 134 7.09 4.42 13.48
N PRO A 135 7.59 3.63 14.44
CA PRO A 135 7.89 4.12 15.78
C PRO A 135 8.85 5.32 15.75
N PRO A 136 8.77 6.22 16.75
CA PRO A 136 9.71 7.33 16.85
C PRO A 136 11.14 6.81 16.98
N VAL A 137 12.08 7.44 16.26
CA VAL A 137 13.51 7.16 16.40
C VAL A 137 13.99 7.73 17.74
N CYS A 138 14.77 6.95 18.48
CA CYS A 138 15.37 7.43 19.74
C CYS A 138 16.29 8.62 19.44
N ALA A 139 16.05 9.76 20.09
CA ALA A 139 17.02 10.84 20.14
C ALA A 139 18.06 10.49 21.22
N SER A 140 19.31 10.32 20.81
CA SER A 140 20.47 10.15 21.70
C SER A 140 20.83 11.45 22.39
#